data_AF-A0A925MJ10-F1
#
_entry.id   AF-A0A925MJ10-F1
#
_cell.length_a   1.000
_cell.length_b   1.000
_cell.length_c   1.000
_cell.angle_alpha   90.00
_cell.angle_beta   90.00
_cell.angle_gamma   90.00
#
_symmetry.space_group_name_H-M   'P 1'
#
loop_
_entity.id
_entity.type
_entity.pdbx_description
1 polymer ?
#
loop_
_entity_poly.entity_id
_entity_poly.type
_entity_poly.pdbx_seq_one_letter_code
_entity_poly.pdbx_strand_id
1 'polypeptide(L)'
;MLTRSDQTVPDCLEVLDEIRPLGLTHIGFKDVGVPPDVLAELARRIKDAGATSYMEVVSTSAEACLRSARVARDIGIDRLLGGTQVDEVLAILAGSAVAYLPFPGRPFDHPTKLAGTEAIVEADCRRFQALGCAGVDLLAYRAT
;
A
#
# COMPACT_ATOMS: atom_id res chain seq x y z
N MET A 1 6.05 9.09 -3.44
CA MET A 1 6.42 7.98 -2.54
C MET A 1 7.93 7.94 -2.39
N LEU A 2 8.44 7.50 -1.24
CA LEU A 2 9.87 7.38 -0.90
C LEU A 2 10.46 6.11 -1.52
N THR A 3 10.47 6.03 -2.84
CA THR A 3 10.68 4.77 -3.56
C THR A 3 11.55 4.92 -4.80
N ARG A 4 12.35 3.89 -5.12
CA ARG A 4 13.13 3.75 -6.36
C ARG A 4 13.09 2.29 -6.81
N SER A 5 12.89 2.06 -8.10
CA SER A 5 12.83 0.70 -8.68
C SER A 5 11.87 -0.24 -7.94
N ASP A 6 10.68 0.27 -7.63
CA ASP A 6 9.59 -0.44 -6.94
C ASP A 6 9.92 -0.93 -5.52
N GLN A 7 10.86 -0.25 -4.84
CA GLN A 7 11.24 -0.52 -3.45
C GLN A 7 11.35 0.79 -2.66
N THR A 8 11.15 0.72 -1.35
CA THR A 8 11.46 1.83 -0.43
C THR A 8 12.95 2.13 -0.50
N VAL A 9 13.30 3.41 -0.62
CA VAL A 9 14.72 3.81 -0.70
C VAL A 9 15.44 3.58 0.63
N PRO A 10 16.70 3.09 0.64
CA PRO A 10 17.42 2.79 1.88
C PRO A 10 17.61 4.00 2.81
N ASP A 11 17.72 5.19 2.22
CA ASP A 11 17.86 6.50 2.87
C ASP A 11 16.51 7.17 3.17
N CYS A 12 15.39 6.42 3.22
CA CYS A 12 14.04 6.97 3.34
C CYS A 12 13.83 7.90 4.55
N LEU A 13 14.52 7.66 5.66
CA LEU A 13 14.45 8.52 6.85
C LEU A 13 15.16 9.86 6.62
N GLU A 14 16.31 9.85 5.96
CA GLU A 14 17.06 11.07 5.60
C GLU A 14 16.25 11.90 4.60
N VAL A 15 15.72 11.27 3.55
CA VAL A 15 14.85 11.93 2.56
C VAL A 15 13.60 12.50 3.23
N LEU A 16 13.00 11.80 4.19
CA LEU A 16 11.85 12.33 4.93
C LEU A 16 12.20 13.60 5.72
N ASP A 17 13.35 13.62 6.38
CA ASP A 17 13.82 14.78 7.14
C ASP A 17 14.08 15.99 6.20
N GLU A 18 14.64 15.75 5.01
CA GLU A 18 14.87 16.79 3.99
C GLU A 18 13.58 17.39 3.43
N ILE A 19 12.57 16.56 3.15
CA ILE A 19 11.30 17.03 2.56
C ILE A 19 10.32 17.58 3.60
N ARG A 20 10.58 17.40 4.90
CA ARG A 20 9.67 17.83 5.98
C ARG A 20 9.25 19.31 5.89
N PRO A 21 10.12 20.28 5.57
CA PRO A 21 9.73 21.68 5.45
C PRO A 21 8.72 21.98 4.33
N LEU A 22 8.54 21.06 3.38
CA LEU A 22 7.57 21.22 2.28
C LEU A 22 6.12 21.07 2.74
N GLY A 23 5.87 20.54 3.95
CA GLY A 23 4.51 20.38 4.48
C GLY A 23 3.66 19.39 3.70
N LEU A 24 4.26 18.33 3.14
CA LEU A 24 3.53 17.29 2.43
C LEU A 24 2.56 16.58 3.37
N THR A 25 1.29 16.48 2.96
CA THR A 25 0.22 15.86 3.77
C THR A 25 -0.01 14.39 3.44
N HIS A 26 0.65 13.85 2.41
CA HIS A 26 0.53 12.48 1.96
C HIS A 26 1.90 11.92 1.56
N ILE A 27 2.36 10.88 2.24
CA ILE A 27 3.68 10.28 2.01
C ILE A 27 3.53 8.77 2.01
N GLY A 28 4.07 8.10 0.99
CA GLY A 28 3.98 6.65 0.86
C GLY A 28 5.31 5.97 0.63
N PHE A 29 5.38 4.68 0.92
CA PHE A 29 6.53 3.79 0.75
C PHE A 29 6.06 2.36 0.37
N LYS A 30 6.98 1.47 -0.02
CA LYS A 30 6.67 0.06 -0.32
C LYS A 30 6.92 -0.83 0.90
N ASP A 31 6.31 -2.01 0.91
CA ASP A 31 6.54 -3.07 1.90
C ASP A 31 7.95 -3.70 1.84
N VAL A 32 8.71 -3.41 0.79
CA VAL A 32 10.06 -3.95 0.53
C VAL A 32 11.11 -2.83 0.37
N GLY A 33 12.39 -3.21 0.41
CA GLY A 33 13.54 -2.32 0.22
C GLY A 33 14.29 -1.99 1.51
N VAL A 34 13.59 -1.97 2.64
CA VAL A 34 14.19 -1.76 3.98
C VAL A 34 13.59 -2.73 5.00
N PRO A 35 14.30 -2.99 6.12
CA PRO A 35 13.80 -3.84 7.20
C PRO A 35 12.50 -3.33 7.87
N PRO A 36 11.70 -4.20 8.50
CA PRO A 36 10.43 -3.82 9.13
C PRO A 36 10.52 -2.75 10.23
N ASP A 37 11.61 -2.73 10.99
CA ASP A 37 11.87 -1.71 12.02
C ASP A 37 12.08 -0.32 11.41
N VAL A 38 12.73 -0.25 10.24
CA VAL A 38 12.87 1.00 9.47
C VAL A 38 11.51 1.45 8.92
N LEU A 39 10.68 0.53 8.41
CA LEU A 39 9.31 0.84 7.99
C LEU A 39 8.46 1.38 9.13
N ALA A 40 8.59 0.80 10.33
CA ALA A 40 7.89 1.26 11.52
C ALA A 40 8.29 2.68 11.92
N GLU A 41 9.60 2.96 11.94
CA GLU A 41 10.11 4.30 12.24
C GLU A 41 9.68 5.31 11.17
N LEU A 42 9.69 4.92 9.90
CA LEU A 42 9.24 5.77 8.80
C LEU A 42 7.75 6.14 8.94
N ALA A 43 6.88 5.15 9.18
CA ALA A 43 5.46 5.36 9.40
C ALA A 43 5.19 6.32 10.57
N ARG A 44 5.91 6.12 11.69
CA ARG A 44 5.83 6.97 12.88
C ARG A 44 6.23 8.42 12.57
N ARG A 45 7.35 8.65 11.88
CA ARG A 45 7.80 10.01 11.53
C ARG A 45 6.88 10.71 10.53
N ILE A 46 6.29 9.98 9.59
CA ILE A 46 5.27 10.54 8.67
C ILE A 46 4.07 11.05 9.48
N LYS A 47 3.60 10.25 10.44
CA LYS A 47 2.49 10.62 11.33
C LYS A 47 2.83 11.81 12.23
N ASP A 48 4.03 11.85 12.81
CA ASP A 48 4.51 12.99 13.63
C ASP A 48 4.65 14.29 12.82
N ALA A 49 4.86 14.19 11.50
CA ALA A 49 4.82 15.32 10.60
C ALA A 49 3.39 15.79 10.26
N GLY A 50 2.36 15.10 10.75
CA GLY A 50 0.95 15.39 10.45
C GLY A 50 0.49 14.90 9.07
N ALA A 51 1.28 14.04 8.42
CA ALA A 51 0.97 13.51 7.11
C ALA A 51 0.29 12.13 7.20
N THR A 52 -0.55 11.83 6.20
CA THR A 52 -1.10 10.48 6.01
C THR A 52 -0.04 9.56 5.41
N SER A 53 0.18 8.43 6.05
CA SER A 53 1.09 7.38 5.62
C SER A 53 0.40 6.36 4.70
N TYR A 54 1.10 5.98 3.63
CA TYR A 54 0.67 4.95 2.69
C TYR A 54 1.74 3.86 2.62
N MET A 55 1.34 2.60 2.73
CA MET A 55 2.22 1.47 2.42
C MET A 55 1.62 0.69 1.26
N GLU A 56 2.40 0.47 0.21
CA GLU A 56 1.97 -0.31 -0.95
C GLU A 56 2.63 -1.69 -0.94
N VAL A 57 1.81 -2.71 -1.16
CA VAL A 57 2.23 -4.11 -1.22
C VAL A 57 2.58 -4.47 -2.67
N VAL A 58 3.85 -4.69 -2.94
CA VAL A 58 4.34 -5.13 -4.28
C VAL A 58 4.77 -6.60 -4.31
N SER A 59 4.63 -7.28 -3.17
CA SER A 59 4.81 -8.72 -3.03
C SER A 59 3.91 -9.51 -3.98
N THR A 60 4.45 -10.54 -4.65
CA THR A 60 3.73 -11.31 -5.69
C THR A 60 3.12 -12.62 -5.18
N SER A 61 3.57 -13.15 -4.04
CA SER A 61 2.99 -14.34 -3.43
C SER A 61 1.92 -13.96 -2.41
N ALA A 62 0.84 -14.73 -2.35
CA ALA A 62 -0.25 -14.51 -1.39
C ALA A 62 0.27 -14.47 0.05
N GLU A 63 1.19 -15.36 0.41
CA GLU A 63 1.77 -15.39 1.76
C GLU A 63 2.54 -14.09 2.07
N ALA A 64 3.32 -13.58 1.13
CA ALA A 64 4.04 -12.33 1.30
C ALA A 64 3.08 -11.14 1.43
N CYS A 65 2.03 -11.07 0.62
CA CYS A 65 0.98 -10.05 0.76
C CYS A 65 0.34 -10.04 2.16
N LEU A 66 -0.02 -11.21 2.68
CA LEU A 66 -0.61 -11.33 4.01
C LEU A 66 0.37 -10.97 5.12
N ARG A 67 1.68 -11.25 4.95
CA ARG A 67 2.69 -10.75 5.89
C ARG A 67 2.79 -9.23 5.85
N SER A 68 2.78 -8.62 4.67
CA SER A 68 2.80 -7.16 4.54
C SER A 68 1.57 -6.50 5.14
N ALA A 69 0.38 -7.11 5.05
CA ALA A 69 -0.82 -6.63 5.73
C ALA A 69 -0.70 -6.68 7.27
N ARG A 70 -0.05 -7.72 7.83
CA ARG A 70 0.23 -7.78 9.28
C ARG A 70 1.20 -6.69 9.70
N VAL A 71 2.27 -6.50 8.94
CA VAL A 71 3.22 -5.39 9.18
C VAL A 71 2.50 -4.05 9.14
N ALA A 72 1.64 -3.82 8.14
CA ALA A 72 0.85 -2.59 8.01
C ALA A 72 0.04 -2.29 9.28
N ARG A 73 -0.66 -3.31 9.78
CA ARG A 73 -1.43 -3.23 11.01
C ARG A 73 -0.55 -2.93 12.21
N ASP A 74 0.55 -3.66 12.36
CA ASP A 74 1.42 -3.59 13.54
C ASP A 74 2.13 -2.24 13.64
N ILE A 75 2.59 -1.69 12.51
CA ILE A 75 3.24 -0.37 12.48
C ILE A 75 2.23 0.79 12.49
N GLY A 76 0.95 0.51 12.24
CA GLY A 76 -0.13 1.49 12.34
C GLY A 76 -0.11 2.58 11.25
N ILE A 77 0.17 2.20 10.00
CA ILE A 77 -0.02 3.11 8.85
C ILE A 77 -1.48 3.50 8.66
N ASP A 78 -1.73 4.56 7.89
CA ASP A 78 -3.08 5.04 7.64
C ASP A 78 -3.75 4.30 6.47
N ARG A 79 -2.99 4.00 5.39
CA ARG A 79 -3.53 3.45 4.15
C ARG A 79 -2.69 2.32 3.57
N LEU A 80 -3.27 1.13 3.47
CA LEU A 80 -2.66 -0.02 2.80
C LEU A 80 -3.13 -0.07 1.34
N LEU A 81 -2.19 -0.06 0.40
CA LEU A 81 -2.44 -0.13 -1.03
C LEU A 81 -2.06 -1.49 -1.60
N GLY A 82 -2.82 -1.95 -2.58
CA GLY A 82 -2.52 -3.14 -3.36
C GLY A 82 -2.98 -4.47 -2.76
N GLY A 83 -2.47 -5.57 -3.29
CA GLY A 83 -2.91 -6.93 -2.94
C GLY A 83 -4.26 -7.32 -3.55
N THR A 84 -4.49 -8.63 -3.64
CA THR A 84 -5.70 -9.23 -4.24
C THR A 84 -6.44 -10.21 -3.31
N GLN A 85 -5.82 -10.60 -2.18
CA GLN A 85 -6.41 -11.45 -1.13
C GLN A 85 -7.30 -10.61 -0.20
N VAL A 86 -8.35 -10.00 -0.77
CA VAL A 86 -9.07 -8.90 -0.11
C VAL A 86 -9.73 -9.33 1.21
N ASP A 87 -10.42 -10.46 1.20
CA ASP A 87 -11.13 -10.95 2.38
C ASP A 87 -10.16 -11.29 3.53
N GLU A 88 -9.02 -11.91 3.22
CA GLU A 88 -7.98 -12.24 4.18
C GLU A 88 -7.26 -11.01 4.72
N VAL A 89 -6.98 -10.02 3.86
CA VAL A 89 -6.38 -8.75 4.28
C VAL A 89 -7.35 -7.99 5.18
N LEU A 90 -8.64 -7.92 4.85
CA LEU A 90 -9.65 -7.31 5.71
C LEU A 90 -9.74 -8.01 7.07
N ALA A 91 -9.67 -9.35 7.11
CA ALA A 91 -9.63 -10.10 8.36
C ALA A 91 -8.37 -9.77 9.19
N ILE A 92 -7.21 -9.58 8.55
CA ILE A 92 -5.98 -9.14 9.22
C ILE A 92 -6.13 -7.72 9.75
N LEU A 93 -6.75 -6.81 9.01
CA LEU A 93 -6.89 -5.41 9.40
C LEU A 93 -8.04 -5.16 10.39
N ALA A 94 -8.89 -6.15 10.65
CA ALA A 94 -10.04 -6.03 11.54
C ALA A 94 -9.64 -5.47 12.93
N GLY A 95 -10.33 -4.42 13.35
CA GLY A 95 -10.08 -3.69 14.61
C GLY A 95 -8.94 -2.67 14.55
N SER A 96 -8.26 -2.51 13.41
CA SER A 96 -7.30 -1.43 13.19
C SER A 96 -7.95 -0.21 12.53
N ALA A 97 -7.26 0.93 12.54
CA ALA A 97 -7.67 2.13 11.82
C ALA A 97 -7.17 2.16 10.36
N VAL A 98 -6.50 1.10 9.90
CA VAL A 98 -5.90 1.04 8.56
C VAL A 98 -7.01 1.01 7.50
N ALA A 99 -7.00 2.00 6.61
CA ALA A 99 -7.87 2.03 5.44
C ALA A 99 -7.26 1.18 4.32
N TYR A 100 -8.02 0.20 3.81
CA TYR A 100 -7.53 -0.71 2.76
C TYR A 100 -8.02 -0.32 1.36
N LEU A 101 -7.11 -0.35 0.38
CA LEU A 101 -7.33 -0.01 -1.03
C LEU A 101 -6.72 -1.12 -1.92
N PRO A 102 -7.44 -2.22 -2.19
CA PRO A 102 -6.96 -3.33 -3.01
C PRO A 102 -6.81 -3.00 -4.49
N PHE A 103 -6.07 -3.83 -5.23
CA PHE A 103 -6.03 -3.80 -6.69
C PHE A 103 -7.31 -4.39 -7.29
N PRO A 104 -8.09 -3.63 -8.11
CA PRO A 104 -9.15 -4.19 -8.93
C PRO A 104 -8.57 -4.81 -10.21
N GLY A 105 -9.30 -5.72 -10.85
CA GLY A 105 -8.84 -6.37 -12.07
C GLY A 105 -7.91 -7.55 -11.81
N ARG A 106 -6.96 -7.78 -12.71
CA ARG A 106 -6.02 -8.91 -12.66
C ARG A 106 -4.58 -8.39 -12.69
N PRO A 107 -4.05 -7.89 -11.56
CA PRO A 107 -2.65 -7.50 -11.49
C PRO A 107 -1.75 -8.71 -11.74
N PHE A 108 -0.68 -8.51 -12.51
CA PHE A 108 0.32 -9.54 -12.78
C PHE A 108 1.70 -8.91 -12.99
N ASP A 109 2.75 -9.73 -12.89
CA ASP A 109 4.15 -9.32 -13.07
C ASP A 109 4.66 -8.33 -11.99
N HIS A 110 5.95 -8.04 -12.01
CA HIS A 110 6.59 -7.04 -11.15
C HIS A 110 7.70 -6.30 -11.94
N PRO A 111 7.56 -4.98 -12.24
CA PRO A 111 6.51 -4.06 -11.78
C PRO A 111 5.09 -4.43 -12.25
N THR A 112 4.11 -4.19 -11.38
CA THR A 112 2.75 -4.71 -11.57
C THR A 112 2.03 -4.05 -12.75
N LYS A 113 1.45 -4.88 -13.62
CA LYS A 113 0.64 -4.48 -14.78
C LYS A 113 -0.81 -4.89 -14.57
N LEU A 114 -1.74 -4.12 -15.11
CA LEU A 114 -3.17 -4.43 -15.05
C LEU A 114 -3.59 -5.25 -16.26
N ALA A 115 -4.10 -6.46 -16.01
CA ALA A 115 -4.94 -7.21 -16.94
C ALA A 115 -6.40 -7.22 -16.48
N GLY A 116 -7.28 -7.77 -17.32
CA GLY A 116 -8.73 -7.79 -17.13
C GLY A 116 -9.42 -6.67 -17.90
N THR A 117 -10.72 -6.86 -18.14
CA THR A 117 -11.55 -5.87 -18.84
C THR A 117 -12.03 -4.78 -17.89
N GLU A 118 -12.49 -3.65 -18.45
CA GLU A 118 -13.15 -2.60 -17.68
C GLU A 118 -14.33 -3.11 -16.84
N ALA A 119 -15.09 -4.10 -17.35
CA ALA A 119 -16.20 -4.71 -16.61
C ALA A 119 -15.72 -5.49 -15.38
N ILE A 120 -14.56 -6.15 -15.45
CA ILE A 120 -13.96 -6.83 -14.29
C ILE A 120 -13.52 -5.79 -13.26
N VAL A 121 -12.85 -4.72 -13.70
CA VAL A 121 -12.40 -3.63 -12.81
C VAL A 121 -13.60 -2.99 -12.11
N GLU A 122 -14.68 -2.69 -12.83
CA GLU A 122 -15.91 -2.13 -12.25
C GLU A 122 -16.53 -3.08 -11.21
N ALA A 123 -16.65 -4.37 -11.55
CA ALA A 123 -17.22 -5.37 -10.66
C ALA A 123 -16.40 -5.52 -9.36
N ASP A 124 -15.07 -5.52 -9.47
CA ASP A 124 -14.17 -5.54 -8.32
C ASP A 124 -14.34 -4.27 -7.46
N CYS A 125 -14.39 -3.08 -8.05
CA CYS A 125 -14.65 -1.83 -7.32
C CYS A 125 -15.98 -1.89 -6.53
N ARG A 126 -17.07 -2.39 -7.14
CA ARG A 126 -18.37 -2.55 -6.47
C ARG A 126 -18.28 -3.54 -5.31
N ARG A 127 -17.57 -4.65 -5.51
CA ARG A 127 -17.35 -5.66 -4.47
C ARG A 127 -16.56 -5.09 -3.29
N PHE A 128 -15.46 -4.39 -3.56
CA PHE A 128 -14.62 -3.78 -2.53
C PHE A 128 -15.38 -2.74 -1.72
N GLN A 129 -16.20 -1.92 -2.37
CA GLN A 129 -17.08 -0.98 -1.67
C GLN A 129 -18.07 -1.72 -0.75
N ALA A 130 -18.67 -2.83 -1.20
CA ALA A 130 -19.59 -3.62 -0.40
C ALA A 130 -18.90 -4.30 0.81
N LEU A 131 -17.62 -4.64 0.68
CA LEU A 131 -16.78 -5.19 1.76
C LEU A 131 -16.27 -4.12 2.74
N GLY A 132 -16.50 -2.83 2.46
CA GLY A 132 -16.05 -1.73 3.32
C GLY A 132 -14.61 -1.28 3.08
N CYS A 133 -13.99 -1.63 1.94
CA CYS A 133 -12.72 -1.04 1.53
C CYS A 133 -12.87 0.48 1.36
N ALA A 134 -11.82 1.23 1.71
CA ALA A 134 -11.85 2.69 1.68
C ALA A 134 -11.71 3.27 0.26
N GLY A 135 -11.34 2.43 -0.71
CA GLY A 135 -11.12 2.80 -2.09
C GLY A 135 -10.45 1.65 -2.85
N VAL A 136 -9.75 1.99 -3.93
CA VAL A 136 -9.00 1.05 -4.75
C VAL A 136 -7.66 1.65 -5.13
N ASP A 137 -6.65 0.79 -5.27
CA ASP A 137 -5.40 1.13 -5.93
C ASP A 137 -5.52 0.74 -7.41
N LEU A 138 -5.82 1.71 -8.28
CA LEU A 138 -6.03 1.44 -9.70
C LEU A 138 -4.74 1.68 -10.49
N LEU A 139 -4.14 0.59 -10.95
CA LEU A 139 -2.95 0.62 -11.81
C LEU A 139 -3.21 1.39 -13.11
N ALA A 140 -2.35 2.36 -13.42
CA ALA A 140 -2.49 3.22 -14.59
C ALA A 140 -2.05 2.54 -15.91
N TYR A 141 -1.17 1.53 -15.83
CA TYR A 141 -0.63 0.86 -17.02
C TYR A 141 -1.48 -0.34 -17.43
N ARG A 142 -2.20 -0.18 -18.54
CA ARG A 142 -2.88 -1.28 -19.24
C ARG A 142 -1.90 -1.88 -20.24
N ALA A 143 -1.56 -3.15 -20.07
CA ALA A 143 -0.94 -3.90 -21.17
C ALA A 143 -2.02 -4.13 -22.22
N THR A 144 -1.91 -3.45 -23.36
CA THR A 144 -2.68 -3.75 -24.58
C THR A 144 -2.26 -5.08 -25.15
#